data_AF-A0A4Q1RSN1-F1
#
_entry.id   AF-A0A4Q1RSN1-F1
#
_cell.length_a   1.000
_cell.length_b   1.000
_cell.length_c   1.000
_cell.angle_alpha   90.00
_cell.angle_beta   90.00
_cell.angle_gamma   90.00
#
_symmetry.space_group_name_H-M   'P 1'
#
loop_
_entity.id
_entity.type
_entity.pdbx_description
1 polymer ?
#
loop_
_entity_poly.entity_id
_entity_poly.type
_entity_poly.pdbx_seq_one_letter_code
_entity_poly.pdbx_strand_id
1 'polypeptide(L)'
;MIQILPIGTPVWVAQAARPDGIRRALAGDGVVTSLLCCTACHDRWLAGRHVTPALHRAIAASCRQPAGYVATVRGLPVTVTAGDDTVLAVPITSDERSAA
;
A
#
# COMPACT_ATOMS: atom_id res chain seq x y z
N MET A 1 -10.66 11.19 -1.12
CA MET A 1 -9.98 11.07 0.19
C MET A 1 -9.73 9.59 0.42
N ILE A 2 -8.46 9.16 0.50
CA ILE A 2 -8.16 7.76 0.84
C ILE A 2 -8.31 7.57 2.34
N GLN A 3 -8.97 6.48 2.75
CA GLN A 3 -8.92 6.04 4.15
C GLN A 3 -7.59 5.34 4.36
N ILE A 4 -6.75 5.82 5.28
CA ILE A 4 -5.57 5.06 5.68
C ILE A 4 -6.01 3.90 6.56
N LEU A 5 -5.79 2.68 6.08
CA LEU A 5 -6.17 1.46 6.78
C LEU A 5 -5.01 0.97 7.69
N PRO A 6 -5.31 0.49 8.91
CA PRO A 6 -4.32 -0.14 9.78
C PRO A 6 -3.65 -1.37 9.13
N ILE A 7 -2.44 -1.70 9.60
CA ILE A 7 -1.79 -2.97 9.24
C ILE A 7 -2.64 -4.13 9.76
N GLY A 8 -2.80 -5.17 8.93
CA GLY A 8 -3.65 -6.33 9.23
C GLY A 8 -5.09 -6.16 8.73
N THR A 9 -5.50 -4.98 8.27
CA THR A 9 -6.85 -4.78 7.74
C THR A 9 -7.06 -5.56 6.43
N PRO A 10 -8.11 -6.41 6.35
CA PRO A 10 -8.53 -7.03 5.10
C PRO A 10 -9.03 -5.98 4.10
N VAL A 11 -8.65 -6.12 2.84
CA VAL A 11 -8.95 -5.14 1.80
C VAL A 11 -9.11 -5.84 0.45
N TRP A 12 -10.11 -5.46 -0.32
CA TRP A 12 -10.18 -5.80 -1.73
C TRP A 12 -9.53 -4.68 -2.54
N VAL A 13 -8.64 -5.02 -3.46
CA VAL A 13 -7.90 -4.06 -4.27
C VAL A 13 -8.09 -4.38 -5.74
N ALA A 14 -8.29 -3.35 -6.55
CA ALA A 14 -8.15 -3.41 -8.00
C ALA A 14 -7.12 -2.38 -8.46
N GLN A 15 -6.21 -2.81 -9.32
CA GLN A 15 -5.15 -2.03 -9.91
C GLN A 15 -5.22 -2.19 -11.43
N ALA A 16 -5.26 -1.08 -12.15
CA ALA A 16 -5.15 -1.10 -13.61
C ALA A 16 -3.69 -1.33 -14.05
N ALA A 17 -3.52 -1.99 -15.19
CA ALA A 17 -2.22 -2.03 -15.86
C ALA A 17 -1.84 -0.63 -16.35
N ARG A 18 -0.54 -0.31 -16.34
CA ARG A 18 -0.03 0.88 -17.02
C ARG A 18 0.54 0.53 -18.40
N PRO A 19 0.40 1.41 -19.40
CA PRO A 19 0.96 1.20 -20.74
C PRO A 19 2.49 1.05 -20.75
N ASP A 20 3.18 1.60 -19.74
CA ASP A 20 4.63 1.53 -19.57
C ASP A 20 5.14 0.13 -19.15
N GLY A 21 4.24 -0.81 -18.83
CA GLY A 21 4.57 -2.18 -18.43
C GLY A 21 5.12 -2.31 -17.01
N ILE A 22 5.31 -1.19 -16.28
CA ILE A 22 5.82 -1.19 -14.89
C ILE A 22 4.77 -1.78 -13.94
N ARG A 23 3.48 -1.64 -14.28
CA ARG A 23 2.35 -2.06 -13.46
C ARG A 23 1.42 -2.99 -14.24
N ARG A 24 1.13 -4.16 -13.68
CA ARG A 24 0.18 -5.15 -14.25
C ARG A 24 -1.21 -4.97 -13.64
N ALA A 25 -2.23 -5.34 -14.42
CA ALA A 25 -3.59 -5.41 -13.93
C ALA A 25 -3.71 -6.50 -12.85
N LEU A 26 -4.38 -6.18 -11.75
CA LEU A 26 -4.55 -7.08 -10.62
C LEU A 26 -5.85 -6.72 -9.92
N ALA A 27 -6.63 -7.72 -9.52
CA ALA A 27 -7.75 -7.54 -8.62
C ALA A 27 -7.82 -8.71 -7.63
N GLY A 28 -8.28 -8.43 -6.42
CA GLY A 28 -8.57 -9.47 -5.44
C GLY A 28 -8.36 -9.04 -4.00
N ASP A 29 -8.56 -10.00 -3.11
CA ASP A 29 -8.38 -9.82 -1.67
C ASP A 29 -6.91 -9.75 -1.28
N GLY A 30 -6.64 -8.89 -0.32
CA GLY A 30 -5.35 -8.74 0.30
C GLY A 30 -5.45 -8.28 1.75
N VAL A 31 -4.29 -8.01 2.32
CA VAL A 31 -4.15 -7.48 3.68
C VAL A 31 -3.18 -6.32 3.66
N VAL A 32 -3.47 -5.27 4.41
CA VAL A 32 -2.53 -4.17 4.61
C VAL A 32 -1.30 -4.69 5.35
N THR A 33 -0.12 -4.55 4.76
CA THR A 33 1.15 -5.06 5.32
C THR A 33 2.12 -3.97 5.73
N SER A 34 1.96 -2.74 5.23
CA SER A 34 2.83 -1.62 5.57
C SER A 34 2.11 -0.28 5.40
N LEU A 35 2.54 0.73 6.14
CA LEU A 35 2.14 2.12 5.93
C LEU A 35 3.17 2.83 5.06
N LEU A 36 2.70 3.73 4.21
CA LEU A 36 3.56 4.60 3.40
C LEU A 36 3.61 5.97 4.03
N CYS A 37 4.82 6.41 4.34
CA CYS A 37 5.03 7.71 4.95
C CYS A 37 5.05 8.83 3.92
N CYS A 38 4.71 10.05 4.36
CA CYS A 38 4.78 11.22 3.50
C CYS A 38 6.19 11.37 2.88
N THR A 39 6.31 11.92 1.67
CA THR A 39 7.62 12.05 0.97
C THR A 39 8.64 12.81 1.82
N ALA A 40 8.25 13.92 2.43
CA ALA A 40 9.10 14.67 3.36
C ALA A 40 9.53 13.85 4.59
N CYS A 41 8.66 12.94 5.07
CA CYS A 41 8.93 12.03 6.16
C CYS A 41 9.95 10.98 5.74
N HIS A 42 9.76 10.39 4.55
CA HIS A 42 10.62 9.38 3.96
C HIS A 42 12.02 9.94 3.67
N ASP A 43 12.11 11.12 3.05
CA ASP A 43 13.38 11.78 2.72
C ASP A 43 14.19 12.12 3.98
N ARG A 44 13.52 12.58 5.05
CA ARG A 44 14.18 12.81 6.35
C ARG A 44 14.83 11.55 6.91
N TRP A 45 14.18 10.39 6.76
CA TRP A 45 14.73 9.12 7.23
C TRP A 45 15.82 8.56 6.31
N LEU A 46 15.74 8.86 5.02
CA LEU A 46 16.64 8.33 4.00
C LEU A 46 17.83 9.22 3.65
N ALA A 47 17.89 10.46 4.12
CA ALA A 47 19.00 11.39 3.84
C ALA A 47 20.38 10.72 4.06
N GLY A 48 21.00 10.28 2.96
CA GLY A 48 22.30 9.61 2.93
C GLY A 48 22.35 8.12 3.33
N ARG A 49 21.21 7.44 3.51
CA ARG A 49 21.16 6.02 3.91
C ARG A 49 20.80 5.11 2.74
N HIS A 50 21.49 3.97 2.65
CA HIS A 50 21.06 2.89 1.76
C HIS A 50 19.72 2.30 2.23
N VAL A 51 18.74 2.24 1.32
CA VAL A 51 17.41 1.69 1.61
C VAL A 51 17.47 0.16 1.63
N THR A 52 17.32 -0.42 2.83
CA THR A 52 17.14 -1.86 3.00
C THR A 52 15.67 -2.19 3.28
N PRO A 53 15.21 -3.43 3.04
CA PRO A 53 13.84 -3.84 3.40
C PRO A 53 13.54 -3.69 4.91
N ALA A 54 14.56 -3.80 5.77
CA ALA A 54 14.41 -3.61 7.21
C ALA A 54 14.25 -2.12 7.56
N LEU A 55 15.05 -1.24 6.94
CA LEU A 55 14.94 0.21 7.10
C LEU A 55 13.57 0.69 6.61
N HIS A 56 13.10 0.20 5.46
CA HIS A 56 11.78 0.55 4.92
C HIS A 56 10.65 0.17 5.89
N ARG A 57 10.71 -1.03 6.50
CA ARG A 57 9.77 -1.46 7.54
C ARG A 57 9.83 -0.59 8.80
N ALA A 58 11.01 -0.20 9.24
CA ALA A 58 11.18 0.68 10.41
C ALA A 58 10.62 2.10 10.15
N ILE A 59 10.82 2.63 8.94
CA ILE A 59 10.25 3.92 8.53
C ILE A 59 8.72 3.84 8.49
N ALA A 60 8.17 2.77 7.90
CA ALA A 60 6.73 2.53 7.88
C ALA A 60 6.13 2.43 9.30
N ALA A 61 6.80 1.72 10.21
CA ALA A 61 6.36 1.57 11.60
C ALA A 61 6.46 2.86 12.43
N SER A 62 7.40 3.75 12.10
CA SER A 62 7.56 5.05 12.76
C SER A 62 6.70 6.17 12.15
N CYS A 63 5.85 5.83 11.18
CA CYS A 63 5.07 6.80 10.44
C CYS A 63 3.88 7.35 11.24
N ARG A 64 3.95 8.62 11.62
CA ARG A 64 2.84 9.31 12.33
C ARG A 64 1.81 9.96 11.40
N GLN A 65 2.20 10.22 10.15
CA GLN A 65 1.37 10.85 9.12
C GLN A 65 1.45 10.01 7.84
N PRO A 66 0.72 8.88 7.79
CA PRO A 66 0.70 8.03 6.61
C PRO A 66 0.01 8.74 5.43
N ALA A 67 0.63 8.67 4.25
CA ALA A 67 0.13 9.18 2.97
C ALA A 67 -0.52 8.08 2.11
N GLY A 68 -0.39 6.83 2.54
CA GLY A 68 -0.94 5.65 1.88
C GLY A 68 -0.56 4.38 2.64
N TYR A 69 -0.75 3.24 1.99
CA TYR A 69 -0.37 1.94 2.53
C TYR A 69 -0.02 0.95 1.41
N VAL A 70 0.60 -0.16 1.79
CA VAL A 70 0.84 -1.30 0.92
C VAL A 70 -0.08 -2.44 1.35
N ALA A 71 -0.81 -3.00 0.40
CA ALA A 71 -1.58 -4.22 0.57
C ALA A 71 -0.88 -5.36 -0.16
N THR A 72 -0.86 -6.56 0.44
CA THR A 72 -0.39 -7.76 -0.23
C THR A 72 -1.58 -8.53 -0.79
N VAL A 73 -1.69 -8.58 -2.11
CA VAL A 73 -2.78 -9.23 -2.86
C VAL A 73 -2.18 -10.39 -3.64
N ARG A 74 -2.62 -11.62 -3.35
CA ARG A 74 -2.06 -12.86 -3.97
C ARG A 74 -0.51 -12.93 -3.90
N GLY A 75 0.06 -12.46 -2.79
CA GLY A 75 1.52 -12.43 -2.56
C GLY A 75 2.26 -11.26 -3.23
N LEU A 76 1.57 -10.41 -3.99
CA LEU A 76 2.15 -9.25 -4.68
C LEU A 76 1.86 -7.95 -3.89
N PRO A 77 2.86 -7.08 -3.70
CA PRO A 77 2.65 -5.79 -3.04
C PRO A 77 1.93 -4.82 -4.00
N VAL A 78 0.88 -4.18 -3.50
CA VAL A 78 0.12 -3.11 -4.18
C VAL A 78 0.19 -1.87 -3.34
N THR A 79 0.69 -0.78 -3.93
CA THR A 79 0.75 0.53 -3.28
C THR A 79 -0.56 1.26 -3.50
N VAL A 80 -1.19 1.71 -2.41
CA VAL A 80 -2.44 2.48 -2.43
C VAL A 80 -2.17 3.85 -1.82
N THR A 81 -2.40 4.92 -2.59
CA THR A 81 -2.19 6.31 -2.16
C THR A 81 -3.33 7.20 -2.63
N ALA A 82 -3.54 8.35 -1.99
CA ALA A 82 -4.66 9.25 -2.28
C ALA A 82 -4.69 9.80 -3.72
N GLY A 83 -3.56 9.82 -4.41
CA GLY A 83 -3.41 10.40 -5.75
C GLY A 83 -3.27 9.37 -6.86
N ASP A 84 -3.38 8.07 -6.56
CA ASP A 84 -3.30 7.02 -7.58
C ASP A 84 -4.69 6.77 -8.18
N ASP A 85 -4.93 7.33 -9.36
CA ASP A 85 -6.19 7.20 -10.12
C ASP A 85 -6.38 5.82 -10.75
N THR A 86 -5.36 4.96 -10.71
CA THR A 86 -5.39 3.61 -11.28
C THR A 86 -5.58 2.51 -10.25
N VAL A 87 -5.76 2.86 -8.97
CA VAL A 87 -5.92 1.89 -7.87
C VAL A 87 -7.18 2.21 -7.07
N LEU A 88 -8.06 1.23 -6.96
CA LEU A 88 -9.20 1.23 -6.06
C LEU A 88 -8.93 0.25 -4.92
N ALA A 89 -9.20 0.66 -3.68
CA ALA A 89 -9.08 -0.21 -2.53
C ALA A 89 -10.27 0.00 -1.59
N VAL A 90 -10.88 -1.10 -1.15
CA VAL A 90 -12.08 -1.10 -0.32
C VAL A 90 -11.83 -2.00 0.90
N PRO A 91 -11.94 -1.49 2.14
CA PRO A 91 -11.81 -2.34 3.31
C PRO A 91 -12.91 -3.40 3.32
N ILE A 92 -12.54 -4.64 3.60
CA ILE A 92 -13.49 -5.74 3.76
C ILE A 92 -13.85 -5.78 5.24
N THR A 93 -15.12 -5.51 5.55
CA THR A 93 -15.66 -5.52 6.92
C THR A 93 -16.53 -6.74 7.21
N SER A 94 -16.81 -7.55 6.19
CA SER A 94 -17.54 -8.82 6.29
C SER A 94 -16.59 -10.01 6.45
N ASP A 95 -17.09 -11.10 7.02
CA ASP A 95 -16.38 -12.38 7.05
C ASP A 95 -16.35 -13.07 5.67
N GLU A 96 -17.19 -12.60 4.75
CA GLU A 96 -17.20 -13.02 3.35
C GLU A 96 -16.04 -12.39 2.58
N ARG A 97 -15.17 -13.26 2.06
CA ARG A 97 -14.07 -12.89 1.15
C ARG A 97 -14.58 -12.72 -0.27
N SER A 98 -13.95 -11.83 -1.05
CA SER A 98 -14.34 -11.61 -2.43
C SER A 98 -13.98 -12.83 -3.28
N ALA A 99 -14.90 -13.25 -4.17
CA ALA A 99 -14.69 -14.35 -5.09
C ALA A 99 -13.79 -13.99 -6.30
N ALA A 100 -13.22 -12.78 -6.31
CA ALA A 100 -12.53 -12.15 -7.44
C ALA A 100 -11.08 -12.60 -7.63
#